data_AF-A0A0W0DTK9-F1
#
_entry.id   AF-A0A0W0DTK9-F1
#
_cell.length_a   1.000
_cell.length_b   1.000
_cell.length_c   1.000
_cell.angle_alpha   90.00
_cell.angle_beta   90.00
_cell.angle_gamma   90.00
#
_symmetry.space_group_name_H-M   'P 1'
#
loop_
_entity.id
_entity.type
_entity.pdbx_description
1 polymer ?
#
loop_
_entity_poly.entity_id
_entity_poly.type
_entity_poly.pdbx_seq_one_letter_code
_entity_poly.pdbx_strand_id
1 'polypeptide(L)'
;MSDINNATIQLSDRAKELHNVMITKGSGALFTQQELSERSGLASLSDLMSIVQELLDKNLLKLVKQNNELKFQAVDFFEAQKKSTMSAEEALVYSYIESSGREGIWSKTIKARTNLHQHVVLKCLKSLESQRYVKSVKSVKHPTRKIYMLYHLQPSIEVTGGPWFTDSELDVEFINSLLTIVWRFVSECTYPGGFSNFQNGSQGALYAPGIKNYCSLEDILQFIEQAQVANVQLNLGDIRSLCEVLVYDDKLERVLHDHYRVTLSSVMQMNQVASVSQADDATDMYAESEYSIFDFHTVMAPSSMDKEAVYFDEWVL
;
A
#
# COMPACT_ATOMS: atom_id res chain seq x y z
N MET A 1 -14.67 -11.17 -32.73
CA MET A 1 -15.71 -11.86 -31.93
C MET A 1 -16.44 -10.81 -31.11
N SER A 2 -17.24 -9.97 -31.76
CA SER A 2 -17.75 -8.70 -31.21
C SER A 2 -19.27 -8.55 -31.40
N ASP A 3 -20.00 -9.65 -31.62
CA ASP A 3 -21.39 -9.59 -32.12
C ASP A 3 -22.45 -10.22 -31.21
N ILE A 4 -22.19 -10.51 -29.93
CA ILE A 4 -23.14 -11.33 -29.13
C ILE A 4 -24.04 -10.54 -28.16
N ASN A 5 -23.79 -9.26 -27.84
CA ASN A 5 -24.57 -8.56 -26.79
C ASN A 5 -25.37 -7.33 -27.23
N ASN A 6 -25.71 -7.20 -28.52
CA ASN A 6 -26.44 -6.04 -29.05
C ASN A 6 -27.98 -6.06 -28.75
N ALA A 7 -28.44 -6.90 -27.82
CA ALA A 7 -29.83 -7.37 -27.77
C ALA A 7 -30.75 -6.75 -26.69
N THR A 8 -30.33 -5.75 -25.90
CA THR A 8 -31.19 -5.28 -24.79
C THR A 8 -31.40 -3.77 -24.67
N ILE A 9 -30.87 -2.94 -25.59
CA ILE A 9 -31.14 -1.50 -25.57
C ILE A 9 -31.63 -1.04 -26.95
N GLN A 10 -32.94 -0.77 -27.03
CA GLN A 10 -33.64 -0.21 -28.19
C GLN A 10 -33.17 1.23 -28.47
N LEU A 11 -31.95 1.43 -28.97
CA LEU A 11 -31.44 2.76 -29.37
C LEU A 11 -31.78 3.05 -30.83
N SER A 12 -32.14 4.30 -31.12
CA SER A 12 -32.12 4.82 -32.50
C SER A 12 -30.74 4.61 -33.12
N ASP A 13 -30.67 4.18 -34.39
CA ASP A 13 -29.40 3.89 -35.07
C ASP A 13 -28.45 5.10 -35.07
N ARG A 14 -29.01 6.31 -35.09
CA ARG A 14 -28.26 7.57 -34.98
C ARG A 14 -27.69 7.82 -33.59
N ALA A 15 -28.38 7.38 -32.54
CA ALA A 15 -27.89 7.47 -31.17
C ALA A 15 -26.70 6.51 -30.93
N LYS A 16 -26.73 5.31 -31.54
CA LYS A 16 -25.62 4.35 -31.51
C LYS A 16 -24.39 4.88 -32.25
N GLU A 17 -24.59 5.47 -33.42
CA GLU A 17 -23.52 6.07 -34.23
C GLU A 17 -22.82 7.21 -33.48
N LEU A 18 -23.61 8.10 -32.85
CA LEU A 18 -23.10 9.19 -32.02
C LEU A 18 -22.30 8.67 -30.81
N HIS A 19 -22.83 7.66 -30.10
CA HIS A 19 -22.19 7.06 -28.93
C HIS A 19 -20.88 6.34 -29.29
N ASN A 20 -20.85 5.61 -30.41
CA ASN A 20 -19.63 4.98 -30.92
C ASN A 20 -18.56 6.01 -31.30
N VAL A 21 -18.93 7.12 -31.94
CA VAL A 21 -18.00 8.22 -32.26
C VAL A 21 -17.41 8.84 -30.99
N MET A 22 -18.21 8.95 -29.92
CA MET A 22 -17.73 9.45 -28.63
C MET A 22 -16.78 8.47 -27.92
N ILE A 23 -17.10 7.17 -27.92
CA ILE A 23 -16.25 6.14 -27.31
C ILE A 23 -14.89 6.05 -28.03
N THR A 24 -14.89 6.11 -29.36
CA THR A 24 -13.68 5.95 -30.18
C THR A 24 -12.65 7.06 -29.95
N LYS A 25 -13.08 8.26 -29.55
CA LYS A 25 -12.17 9.37 -29.22
C LYS A 25 -11.67 9.36 -27.78
N GLY A 26 -12.24 8.53 -26.89
CA GLY A 26 -11.73 8.28 -25.54
C GLY A 26 -12.82 8.22 -24.48
N SER A 27 -12.75 7.20 -23.61
CA SER A 27 -13.65 6.91 -22.47
C SER A 27 -13.75 8.03 -21.40
N GLY A 28 -13.06 9.15 -21.59
CA GLY A 28 -13.10 10.34 -20.74
C GLY A 28 -13.08 11.66 -21.50
N ALA A 29 -13.29 11.65 -22.83
CA ALA A 29 -13.32 12.87 -23.63
C ALA A 29 -14.60 13.67 -23.29
N LEU A 30 -14.41 14.94 -22.95
CA LEU A 30 -15.48 15.86 -22.58
C LEU A 30 -15.85 16.66 -23.83
N PHE A 31 -17.02 16.38 -24.40
CA PHE A 31 -17.50 17.05 -25.61
C PHE A 31 -18.36 18.26 -25.25
N THR A 32 -18.17 19.36 -25.96
CA THR A 32 -19.07 20.52 -25.88
C THR A 32 -20.28 20.33 -26.79
N GLN A 33 -21.34 21.13 -26.57
CA GLN A 33 -22.53 21.13 -27.42
C GLN A 33 -22.19 21.42 -28.90
N GLN A 34 -21.20 22.29 -29.14
CA GLN A 34 -20.75 22.65 -30.49
C GLN A 34 -20.01 21.48 -31.15
N GLU A 35 -19.09 20.82 -30.45
CA GLU A 35 -18.41 19.63 -30.99
C GLU A 35 -19.37 18.48 -31.29
N LEU A 36 -20.42 18.32 -30.50
CA LEU A 36 -21.45 17.32 -30.78
C LEU A 36 -22.23 17.64 -32.04
N SER A 37 -22.57 18.92 -32.26
CA SER A 37 -23.30 19.37 -33.45
C SER A 37 -22.48 19.25 -34.74
N GLU A 38 -21.18 19.54 -34.66
CA GLU A 38 -20.28 19.41 -35.81
C GLU A 38 -20.01 17.95 -36.18
N ARG A 39 -19.95 17.07 -35.16
CA ARG A 39 -19.57 15.65 -35.37
C ARG A 39 -20.73 14.73 -35.66
N SER A 40 -21.94 15.07 -35.23
CA SER A 40 -23.13 14.28 -35.57
C SER A 40 -23.57 14.47 -37.02
N GLY A 41 -23.10 15.53 -37.69
CA GLY A 41 -23.50 15.87 -39.06
C GLY A 41 -25.00 16.17 -39.20
N LEU A 42 -25.69 16.47 -38.09
CA LEU A 42 -27.13 16.71 -38.06
C LEU A 42 -27.41 18.20 -38.31
N ALA A 43 -28.24 18.50 -39.32
CA ALA A 43 -28.61 19.86 -39.70
C ALA A 43 -29.56 20.55 -38.69
N SER A 44 -30.17 19.80 -37.76
CA SER A 44 -31.18 20.25 -36.81
C SER A 44 -30.72 20.05 -35.36
N LEU A 45 -30.54 21.17 -34.66
CA LEU A 45 -30.18 21.19 -33.22
C LEU A 45 -31.25 20.52 -32.34
N SER A 46 -32.51 20.53 -32.79
CA SER A 46 -33.64 19.87 -32.12
C SER A 46 -33.56 18.34 -32.15
N ASP A 47 -33.13 17.75 -33.27
CA ASP A 47 -32.98 16.29 -33.38
C ASP A 47 -31.75 15.80 -32.61
N LEU A 48 -30.69 16.61 -32.57
CA LEU A 48 -29.55 16.34 -31.69
C LEU A 48 -30.00 16.36 -30.22
N MET A 49 -30.81 17.34 -29.82
CA MET A 49 -31.28 17.46 -28.44
C MET A 49 -32.20 16.29 -28.04
N SER A 50 -33.06 15.80 -28.94
CA SER A 50 -33.89 14.62 -28.69
C SER A 50 -33.05 13.34 -28.61
N ILE A 51 -32.03 13.17 -29.46
CA ILE A 51 -31.09 12.04 -29.41
C ILE A 51 -30.25 12.09 -28.13
N VAL A 52 -29.76 13.27 -27.74
CA VAL A 52 -29.00 13.48 -26.50
C VAL A 52 -29.87 13.20 -25.29
N GLN A 53 -31.13 13.62 -25.31
CA GLN A 53 -32.09 13.31 -24.25
C GLN A 53 -32.38 11.80 -24.19
N GLU A 54 -32.56 11.13 -25.32
CA GLU A 54 -32.72 9.67 -25.38
C GLU A 54 -31.49 8.93 -24.82
N LEU A 55 -30.28 9.42 -25.09
CA LEU A 55 -29.03 8.89 -24.57
C LEU A 55 -28.85 9.17 -23.06
N LEU A 56 -29.34 10.31 -22.58
CA LEU A 56 -29.38 10.67 -21.16
C LEU A 56 -30.37 9.79 -20.39
N ASP A 57 -31.58 9.58 -20.94
CA ASP A 57 -32.61 8.73 -20.35
C ASP A 57 -32.12 7.28 -20.21
N LYS A 58 -31.26 6.83 -21.13
CA LYS A 58 -30.62 5.51 -21.09
C LYS A 58 -29.31 5.46 -20.31
N ASN A 59 -28.93 6.55 -19.62
CA ASN A 59 -27.69 6.69 -18.84
C ASN A 59 -26.39 6.48 -19.64
N LEU A 60 -26.43 6.63 -20.97
CA LEU A 60 -25.27 6.50 -21.87
C LEU A 60 -24.46 7.79 -21.99
N LEU A 61 -25.03 8.91 -21.50
CA LEU A 61 -24.38 10.22 -21.43
C LEU A 61 -24.43 10.75 -19.99
N LYS A 62 -23.28 11.19 -19.48
CA LYS A 62 -23.16 11.92 -18.22
C LYS A 62 -22.90 13.39 -18.51
N LEU A 63 -23.70 14.27 -17.92
CA LEU A 63 -23.50 15.71 -17.95
C LEU A 63 -22.49 16.09 -16.86
N VAL A 64 -21.34 16.64 -17.26
CA VAL A 64 -20.31 17.14 -16.35
C VAL A 64 -20.15 18.63 -16.60
N LYS A 65 -20.41 19.45 -15.58
CA LYS A 65 -20.18 20.90 -15.66
C LYS A 65 -18.72 21.19 -15.30
N GLN A 66 -17.92 21.64 -16.27
CA GLN A 66 -16.55 22.10 -16.05
C GLN A 66 -16.41 23.53 -16.59
N ASN A 67 -15.81 24.43 -15.80
CA ASN A 67 -15.54 25.82 -16.18
C ASN A 67 -16.78 26.58 -16.72
N ASN A 68 -17.92 26.38 -16.07
CA ASN A 68 -19.21 26.98 -16.44
C ASN A 68 -19.80 26.51 -17.79
N GLU A 69 -19.18 25.53 -18.45
CA GLU A 69 -19.69 24.89 -19.66
C GLU A 69 -20.21 23.47 -19.36
N LEU A 70 -21.33 23.12 -19.98
CA LEU A 70 -21.88 21.77 -19.94
C LEU A 70 -21.08 20.90 -20.90
N LYS A 71 -20.38 19.91 -20.36
CA LYS A 71 -19.64 18.93 -21.15
C LYS A 71 -20.30 17.56 -21.03
N PHE A 72 -20.34 16.84 -22.14
CA PHE A 72 -20.93 15.52 -22.24
C PHE A 72 -19.81 14.48 -22.18
N GLN A 73 -19.93 13.54 -21.26
CA GLN A 73 -19.06 12.37 -21.18
C GLN A 73 -19.86 11.15 -21.65
N ALA A 74 -19.34 10.44 -22.64
CA ALA A 74 -19.88 9.15 -23.02
C ALA A 74 -19.54 8.12 -21.94
N VAL A 75 -20.58 7.45 -21.46
CA VAL A 75 -20.48 6.35 -20.51
C VAL A 75 -20.49 5.05 -21.31
N ASP A 76 -19.64 4.09 -20.95
CA ASP A 76 -19.60 2.79 -21.63
C ASP A 76 -20.99 2.12 -21.55
N PHE A 77 -21.37 1.40 -22.60
CA PHE A 77 -22.60 0.61 -22.63
C PHE A 77 -22.72 -0.31 -21.41
N PHE A 78 -21.59 -0.87 -20.95
CA PHE A 78 -21.57 -1.70 -19.74
C PHE A 78 -21.85 -0.91 -18.47
N GLU A 79 -21.40 0.33 -18.36
CA GLU A 79 -21.71 1.21 -17.21
C GLU A 79 -23.14 1.73 -17.26
N ALA A 80 -23.66 2.03 -18.44
CA ALA A 80 -25.05 2.45 -18.64
C ALA A 80 -26.02 1.31 -18.31
N GLN A 81 -25.73 0.07 -18.71
CA GLN A 81 -26.55 -1.09 -18.38
C GLN A 81 -26.55 -1.39 -16.88
N LYS A 82 -25.40 -1.25 -16.21
CA LYS A 82 -25.30 -1.33 -14.75
C LYS A 82 -26.21 -0.30 -14.07
N LYS A 83 -26.14 0.96 -14.51
CA LYS A 83 -26.96 2.05 -13.97
C LYS A 83 -28.45 1.90 -14.28
N SER A 84 -28.80 1.36 -15.45
CA SER A 84 -30.20 1.13 -15.84
C SER A 84 -30.89 0.02 -15.03
N THR A 85 -30.12 -0.90 -14.44
CA THR A 85 -30.66 -1.97 -13.59
C THR A 85 -30.84 -1.50 -12.13
N MET A 86 -30.22 -0.37 -11.76
CA MET A 86 -30.25 0.17 -10.41
C MET A 86 -31.50 0.99 -10.14
N SER A 87 -31.98 0.94 -8.90
CA SER A 87 -32.96 1.92 -8.40
C SER A 87 -32.35 3.33 -8.36
N ALA A 88 -33.19 4.37 -8.44
CA ALA A 88 -32.74 5.77 -8.36
C ALA A 88 -31.90 6.05 -7.08
N GLU A 89 -32.26 5.43 -5.95
CA GLU A 89 -31.51 5.54 -4.69
C GLU A 89 -30.14 4.84 -4.76
N GLU A 90 -30.08 3.67 -5.41
CA GLU A 90 -28.85 2.91 -5.61
C GLU A 90 -27.89 3.63 -6.56
N ALA A 91 -28.42 4.20 -7.65
CA ALA A 91 -27.65 5.01 -8.60
C ALA A 91 -27.02 6.24 -7.93
N LEU A 92 -27.75 6.89 -7.02
CA LEU A 92 -27.23 8.02 -6.25
C LEU A 92 -26.08 7.59 -5.31
N VAL A 93 -26.26 6.50 -4.56
CA VAL A 93 -25.22 5.94 -3.69
C VAL A 93 -24.00 5.52 -4.50
N TYR A 94 -24.20 4.86 -5.64
CA TYR A 94 -23.13 4.44 -6.54
C TYR A 94 -22.34 5.63 -7.08
N SER A 95 -23.00 6.72 -7.48
CA SER A 95 -22.33 7.94 -7.96
C SER A 95 -21.43 8.57 -6.89
N TYR A 96 -21.83 8.53 -5.62
CA TYR A 96 -20.99 9.03 -4.52
C TYR A 96 -19.78 8.12 -4.27
N ILE A 97 -19.94 6.80 -4.38
CA ILE A 97 -18.83 5.85 -4.26
C ILE A 97 -17.87 6.02 -5.46
N GLU A 98 -18.39 6.19 -6.67
CA GLU A 98 -17.60 6.50 -7.88
C GLU A 98 -16.76 7.77 -7.69
N SER A 99 -17.36 8.84 -7.13
CA SER A 99 -16.65 10.08 -6.86
C SER A 99 -15.54 9.97 -5.81
N SER A 100 -15.60 8.96 -4.93
CA SER A 100 -14.62 8.75 -3.86
C SER A 100 -13.34 8.04 -4.31
N GLY A 101 -13.34 7.42 -5.49
CA GLY A 101 -12.15 6.82 -6.08
C GLY A 101 -11.46 5.81 -5.15
N ARG A 102 -10.12 5.92 -5.04
CA ARG A 102 -9.23 4.93 -4.41
C ARG A 102 -9.26 4.92 -2.88
N GLU A 103 -9.70 6.01 -2.25
CA GLU A 103 -9.83 6.11 -0.79
C GLU A 103 -11.12 5.45 -0.30
N GLY A 104 -12.11 5.33 -1.19
CA GLY A 104 -13.45 4.88 -0.85
C GLY A 104 -14.21 5.87 0.04
N ILE A 105 -15.41 5.47 0.46
CA ILE A 105 -16.29 6.32 1.26
C ILE A 105 -16.85 5.57 2.46
N TRP A 106 -16.87 6.24 3.61
CA TRP A 106 -17.44 5.70 4.85
C TRP A 106 -18.96 5.71 4.82
N SER A 107 -19.60 4.64 5.30
CA SER A 107 -21.06 4.49 5.31
C SER A 107 -21.82 5.65 5.96
N LYS A 108 -21.30 6.26 7.04
CA LYS A 108 -21.94 7.44 7.65
C LYS A 108 -21.82 8.68 6.77
N THR A 109 -20.71 8.83 6.04
CA THR A 109 -20.52 9.92 5.07
C THR A 109 -21.49 9.78 3.89
N ILE A 110 -21.73 8.54 3.41
CA ILE A 110 -22.75 8.28 2.39
C ILE A 110 -24.11 8.77 2.88
N LYS A 111 -24.53 8.37 4.09
CA LYS A 111 -25.81 8.83 4.69
C LYS A 111 -25.91 10.35 4.77
N ALA A 112 -24.85 11.01 5.23
CA ALA A 112 -24.84 12.46 5.37
C ALA A 112 -24.94 13.20 4.02
N ARG A 113 -24.42 12.61 2.94
CA ARG A 113 -24.48 13.20 1.59
C ARG A 113 -25.77 12.88 0.85
N THR A 114 -26.30 11.68 1.01
CA THR A 114 -27.53 11.27 0.32
C THR A 114 -28.80 11.75 1.02
N ASN A 115 -28.72 12.16 2.29
CA ASN A 115 -29.87 12.49 3.14
C ASN A 115 -30.96 11.38 3.18
N LEU A 116 -30.57 10.14 2.90
CA LEU A 116 -31.46 8.98 2.94
C LEU A 116 -31.51 8.36 4.34
N HIS A 117 -32.59 7.63 4.61
CA HIS A 117 -32.73 6.90 5.86
C HIS A 117 -31.68 5.78 5.97
N GLN A 118 -31.16 5.53 7.18
CA GLN A 118 -30.06 4.57 7.42
C GLN A 118 -30.37 3.16 6.86
N HIS A 119 -31.60 2.70 7.04
CA HIS A 119 -32.02 1.37 6.57
C HIS A 119 -32.03 1.25 5.04
N VAL A 120 -32.36 2.35 4.33
CA VAL A 120 -32.36 2.41 2.86
C VAL A 120 -30.93 2.32 2.35
N VAL A 121 -30.01 3.13 2.90
CA VAL A 121 -28.59 3.11 2.53
C VAL A 121 -27.98 1.72 2.72
N LEU A 122 -28.29 1.05 3.85
CA LEU A 122 -27.79 -0.31 4.10
C LEU A 122 -28.36 -1.34 3.10
N LYS A 123 -29.62 -1.20 2.70
CA LYS A 123 -30.24 -2.06 1.68
C LYS A 123 -29.57 -1.86 0.32
N CYS A 124 -29.36 -0.61 -0.10
CA CYS A 124 -28.68 -0.27 -1.34
C CYS A 124 -27.24 -0.81 -1.35
N LEU A 125 -26.48 -0.62 -0.27
CA LEU A 125 -25.11 -1.12 -0.18
C LEU A 125 -25.05 -2.65 -0.29
N LYS A 126 -25.95 -3.38 0.37
CA LYS A 126 -26.03 -4.85 0.26
C LYS A 126 -26.41 -5.31 -1.16
N SER A 127 -27.33 -4.61 -1.81
CA SER A 127 -27.71 -4.88 -3.20
C SER A 127 -26.53 -4.68 -4.15
N LEU A 128 -25.81 -3.55 -4.01
CA LEU A 128 -24.63 -3.22 -4.80
C LEU A 128 -23.44 -4.17 -4.54
N GLU A 129 -23.31 -4.68 -3.30
CA GLU A 129 -22.31 -5.68 -2.92
C GLU A 129 -22.65 -7.06 -3.50
N SER A 130 -23.93 -7.47 -3.46
CA SER A 130 -24.42 -8.70 -4.07
C SER A 130 -24.17 -8.76 -5.58
N GLN A 131 -24.33 -7.61 -6.26
CA GLN A 131 -24.07 -7.46 -7.69
C GLN A 131 -22.57 -7.30 -8.03
N ARG A 132 -21.68 -7.32 -7.03
CA ARG A 132 -20.22 -7.10 -7.16
C ARG A 132 -19.82 -5.79 -7.85
N TYR A 133 -20.63 -4.74 -7.69
CA TYR A 133 -20.24 -3.41 -8.16
C TYR A 133 -19.41 -2.65 -7.13
N VAL A 134 -19.69 -2.90 -5.85
CA VAL A 134 -19.02 -2.29 -4.71
C VAL A 134 -18.43 -3.41 -3.85
N LYS A 135 -17.27 -3.16 -3.26
CA LYS A 135 -16.68 -4.01 -2.22
C LYS A 135 -16.50 -3.22 -0.93
N SER A 136 -16.63 -3.92 0.19
CA SER A 136 -16.30 -3.38 1.51
C SER A 136 -14.80 -3.58 1.79
N VAL A 137 -14.14 -2.53 2.27
CA VAL A 137 -12.73 -2.54 2.65
C VAL A 137 -12.59 -2.00 4.07
N LYS A 138 -11.76 -2.68 4.87
CA LYS A 138 -11.38 -2.22 6.20
C LYS A 138 -10.23 -1.23 6.06
N SER A 139 -10.27 -0.14 6.83
CA SER A 139 -9.15 0.80 6.89
C SER A 139 -8.24 0.45 8.05
N VAL A 140 -6.93 0.45 7.80
CA VAL A 140 -5.92 0.29 8.86
C VAL A 140 -5.94 1.45 9.84
N LYS A 141 -6.03 2.70 9.35
CA LYS A 141 -6.08 3.91 10.20
C LYS A 141 -7.34 3.94 11.10
N HIS A 142 -8.45 3.38 10.63
CA HIS A 142 -9.75 3.45 11.31
C HIS A 142 -10.49 2.11 11.22
N PRO A 143 -10.12 1.09 12.02
CA PRO A 143 -10.64 -0.28 11.89
C PRO A 143 -12.16 -0.38 12.13
N THR A 144 -12.73 0.54 12.90
CA THR A 144 -14.18 0.58 13.18
C THR A 144 -15.03 1.14 12.02
N ARG A 145 -14.40 1.75 11.00
CA ARG A 145 -15.11 2.37 9.87
C ARG A 145 -15.23 1.39 8.72
N LYS A 146 -16.49 1.11 8.32
CA LYS A 146 -16.78 0.35 7.09
C LYS A 146 -16.69 1.28 5.88
N ILE A 147 -15.63 1.12 5.10
CA ILE A 147 -15.40 1.88 3.86
C ILE A 147 -15.89 1.04 2.67
N TYR A 148 -16.54 1.69 1.73
CA TYR A 148 -17.01 1.09 0.49
C TYR A 148 -16.27 1.71 -0.69
N MET A 149 -15.89 0.88 -1.66
CA MET A 149 -15.21 1.31 -2.88
C MET A 149 -15.67 0.49 -4.10
N LEU A 150 -15.36 0.97 -5.30
CA LEU A 150 -15.67 0.24 -6.52
C LEU A 150 -14.89 -1.09 -6.59
N TYR A 151 -15.52 -2.12 -7.15
CA TYR A 151 -14.96 -3.47 -7.16
C TYR A 151 -13.62 -3.56 -7.92
N HIS A 152 -13.58 -2.93 -9.10
CA HIS A 152 -12.43 -2.96 -10.00
C HIS A 152 -11.25 -2.09 -9.53
N LEU A 153 -11.45 -1.25 -8.51
CA LEU A 153 -10.44 -0.30 -8.08
C LEU A 153 -9.58 -0.88 -6.95
N GLN A 154 -8.27 -0.68 -7.01
CA GLN A 154 -7.35 -1.05 -5.93
C GLN A 154 -7.38 0.04 -4.84
N PRO A 155 -7.50 -0.32 -3.54
CA PRO A 155 -7.41 0.65 -2.46
C PRO A 155 -6.03 1.34 -2.48
N SER A 156 -5.99 2.59 -2.02
CA SER A 156 -4.71 3.30 -1.85
C SER A 156 -3.92 2.74 -0.66
N ILE A 157 -2.60 2.98 -0.67
CA ILE A 157 -1.70 2.64 0.45
C ILE A 157 -2.17 3.23 1.77
N GLU A 158 -2.87 4.36 1.76
CA GLU A 158 -3.38 4.99 2.98
C GLU A 158 -4.51 4.20 3.66
N VAL A 159 -5.28 3.46 2.87
CA VAL A 159 -6.39 2.64 3.35
C VAL A 159 -5.87 1.26 3.75
N THR A 160 -5.00 0.67 2.92
CA THR A 160 -4.45 -0.69 3.12
C THR A 160 -3.25 -0.73 4.07
N GLY A 161 -2.59 0.40 4.34
CA GLY A 161 -1.40 0.46 5.20
C GLY A 161 -0.08 0.08 4.51
N GLY A 162 -0.10 -0.18 3.21
CA GLY A 162 1.07 -0.63 2.45
C GLY A 162 1.30 -2.15 2.53
N PRO A 163 2.49 -2.63 2.14
CA PRO A 163 2.80 -4.06 2.06
C PRO A 163 2.98 -4.76 3.42
N TRP A 164 3.03 -3.99 4.51
CA TRP A 164 3.29 -4.46 5.87
C TRP A 164 2.05 -4.99 6.60
N PHE A 165 0.88 -4.94 5.95
CA PHE A 165 -0.40 -5.31 6.57
C PHE A 165 -1.06 -6.48 5.84
N THR A 166 -1.43 -7.49 6.62
CA THR A 166 -2.20 -8.66 6.17
C THR A 166 -3.54 -8.66 6.91
N ASP A 167 -4.66 -8.66 6.18
CA ASP A 167 -6.04 -8.63 6.73
C ASP A 167 -6.30 -7.57 7.84
N SER A 168 -5.73 -6.37 7.68
CA SER A 168 -5.87 -5.23 8.63
C SER A 168 -5.02 -5.32 9.90
N GLU A 169 -4.15 -6.32 10.02
CA GLU A 169 -3.17 -6.42 11.09
C GLU A 169 -1.76 -6.24 10.54
N LEU A 170 -0.87 -5.66 11.34
CA LEU A 170 0.52 -5.46 10.96
C LEU A 170 1.25 -6.79 11.11
N ASP A 171 1.85 -7.26 10.03
CA ASP A 171 2.52 -8.55 9.98
C ASP A 171 3.94 -8.42 10.53
N VAL A 172 4.04 -8.41 11.87
CA VAL A 172 5.31 -8.21 12.60
C VAL A 172 6.30 -9.33 12.27
N GLU A 173 5.82 -10.56 12.11
CA GLU A 173 6.66 -11.72 11.78
C GLU A 173 7.27 -11.59 10.40
N PHE A 174 6.47 -11.19 9.40
CA PHE A 174 6.96 -10.91 8.06
C PHE A 174 8.01 -9.78 8.09
N ILE A 175 7.73 -8.67 8.77
CA ILE A 175 8.68 -7.54 8.87
C ILE A 175 9.99 -7.98 9.53
N ASN A 176 9.93 -8.70 10.66
CA ASN A 176 11.11 -9.17 11.37
C ASN A 176 11.94 -10.17 10.55
N SER A 177 11.27 -11.06 9.81
CA SER A 177 11.96 -11.98 8.90
C SER A 177 12.68 -11.22 7.78
N LEU A 178 12.03 -10.21 7.20
CA LEU A 178 12.63 -9.38 6.15
C LEU A 178 13.78 -8.52 6.68
N LEU A 179 13.63 -7.93 7.88
CA LEU A 179 14.70 -7.23 8.60
C LEU A 179 15.93 -8.12 8.77
N THR A 180 15.72 -9.37 9.21
CA THR A 180 16.81 -10.34 9.42
C THR A 180 17.50 -10.71 8.10
N ILE A 181 16.74 -10.90 7.03
CA ILE A 181 17.26 -11.22 5.70
C ILE A 181 18.08 -10.05 5.14
N VAL A 182 17.56 -8.82 5.23
CA VAL A 182 18.27 -7.61 4.78
C VAL A 182 19.53 -7.41 5.60
N TRP A 183 19.45 -7.51 6.92
CA TRP A 183 20.61 -7.41 7.81
C TRP A 183 21.69 -8.45 7.47
N ARG A 184 21.28 -9.69 7.20
CA ARG A 184 22.20 -10.75 6.76
C ARG A 184 22.85 -10.43 5.43
N PHE A 185 22.08 -10.02 4.43
CA PHE A 185 22.62 -9.68 3.11
C PHE A 185 23.63 -8.54 3.20
N VAL A 186 23.31 -7.46 3.92
CA VAL A 186 24.22 -6.32 4.09
C VAL A 186 25.49 -6.75 4.86
N SER A 187 25.40 -7.72 5.78
CA SER A 187 26.56 -8.26 6.50
C SER A 187 27.54 -8.97 5.56
N GLU A 188 27.03 -9.74 4.61
CA GLU A 188 27.82 -10.47 3.60
C GLU A 188 28.50 -9.50 2.63
N CYS A 189 27.89 -8.34 2.37
CA CYS A 189 28.53 -7.25 1.61
C CYS A 189 29.60 -6.50 2.42
N THR A 190 29.38 -6.29 3.72
CA THR A 190 30.25 -5.44 4.56
C THR A 190 31.52 -6.17 5.01
N TYR A 191 31.40 -7.45 5.38
CA TYR A 191 32.50 -8.27 5.88
C TYR A 191 32.67 -9.53 5.03
N PRO A 192 33.91 -9.95 4.71
CA PRO A 192 34.14 -11.19 4.00
C PRO A 192 33.68 -12.37 4.86
N GLY A 193 32.66 -13.12 4.38
CA GLY A 193 32.04 -14.20 5.15
C GLY A 193 30.94 -13.76 6.13
N GLY A 194 30.52 -12.50 6.10
CA GLY A 194 29.40 -11.98 6.91
C GLY A 194 29.56 -12.26 8.40
N PHE A 195 28.55 -12.88 9.00
CA PHE A 195 28.57 -13.26 10.42
C PHE A 195 29.62 -14.32 10.78
N SER A 196 30.03 -15.18 9.84
CA SER A 196 30.98 -16.27 10.17
C SER A 196 32.43 -15.83 10.38
N ASN A 197 32.75 -14.57 10.05
CA ASN A 197 34.10 -14.04 10.06
C ASN A 197 34.71 -13.85 11.46
N PHE A 198 33.86 -13.72 12.49
CA PHE A 198 34.30 -13.48 13.88
C PHE A 198 34.04 -14.68 14.80
N GLN A 199 33.96 -15.90 14.25
CA GLN A 199 33.83 -17.11 15.06
C GLN A 199 35.19 -17.46 15.72
N ASN A 200 35.15 -17.92 16.98
CA ASN A 200 36.29 -18.44 17.75
C ASN A 200 37.46 -17.46 17.98
N GLY A 201 37.18 -16.25 18.52
CA GLY A 201 38.22 -15.36 19.05
C GLY A 201 39.27 -14.88 18.04
N SER A 202 39.04 -15.13 16.75
CA SER A 202 39.92 -14.72 15.65
C SER A 202 39.58 -13.28 15.28
N GLN A 203 40.60 -12.40 15.16
CA GLN A 203 40.39 -11.08 14.58
C GLN A 203 39.86 -11.25 13.16
N GLY A 204 38.56 -11.00 12.96
CA GLY A 204 37.89 -11.23 11.68
C GLY A 204 38.59 -10.49 10.55
N ALA A 205 38.65 -11.12 9.38
CA ALA A 205 39.29 -10.54 8.21
C ALA A 205 38.55 -9.28 7.78
N LEU A 206 39.23 -8.14 7.72
CA LEU A 206 38.66 -6.89 7.23
C LEU A 206 39.09 -6.64 5.80
N TYR A 207 38.22 -6.01 5.01
CA TYR A 207 38.61 -5.52 3.70
C TYR A 207 39.64 -4.39 3.82
N ALA A 208 40.55 -4.29 2.84
CA ALA A 208 41.48 -3.17 2.77
C ALA A 208 40.72 -1.83 2.62
N PRO A 209 41.22 -0.71 3.16
CA PRO A 209 40.52 0.58 3.20
C PRO A 209 40.05 1.16 1.85
N GLY A 210 40.48 0.61 0.71
CA GLY A 210 40.08 1.04 -0.64
C GLY A 210 38.90 0.25 -1.24
N ILE A 211 38.41 -0.79 -0.56
CA ILE A 211 37.31 -1.61 -1.04
C ILE A 211 35.98 -1.02 -0.55
N LYS A 212 35.04 -0.82 -1.47
CA LYS A 212 33.69 -0.37 -1.16
C LYS A 212 32.93 -1.52 -0.48
N ASN A 213 32.82 -1.46 0.84
CA ASN A 213 32.17 -2.46 1.67
C ASN A 213 30.74 -2.05 2.07
N TYR A 214 30.04 -1.32 1.21
CA TYR A 214 28.69 -0.83 1.44
C TYR A 214 27.74 -1.40 0.39
N CYS A 215 26.50 -1.63 0.79
CA CYS A 215 25.44 -2.16 -0.07
C CYS A 215 24.50 -1.02 -0.49
N SER A 216 24.09 -0.98 -1.76
CA SER A 216 23.13 0.01 -2.25
C SER A 216 21.68 -0.46 -2.03
N LEU A 217 20.76 0.48 -1.90
CA LEU A 217 19.33 0.17 -1.76
C LEU A 217 18.78 -0.64 -2.94
N GLU A 218 19.27 -0.39 -4.15
CA GLU A 218 18.89 -1.10 -5.38
C GLU A 218 19.34 -2.57 -5.32
N ASP A 219 20.57 -2.84 -4.85
CA ASP A 219 21.08 -4.20 -4.69
C ASP A 219 20.24 -4.99 -3.67
N ILE A 220 19.84 -4.35 -2.57
CA ILE A 220 18.99 -4.95 -1.54
C ILE A 220 17.62 -5.30 -2.14
N LEU A 221 17.02 -4.40 -2.91
CA LEU A 221 15.73 -4.66 -3.56
C LEU A 221 15.83 -5.81 -4.55
N GLN A 222 16.86 -5.83 -5.40
CA GLN A 222 17.09 -6.90 -6.37
C GLN A 222 17.29 -8.25 -5.66
N PHE A 223 18.00 -8.27 -4.54
CA PHE A 223 18.17 -9.49 -3.73
C PHE A 223 16.84 -9.99 -3.17
N ILE A 224 15.99 -9.11 -2.64
CA ILE A 224 14.67 -9.47 -2.11
C ILE A 224 13.75 -10.01 -3.22
N GLU A 225 13.78 -9.39 -4.41
CA GLU A 225 13.03 -9.86 -5.58
C GLU A 225 13.51 -11.24 -6.04
N GLN A 226 14.83 -11.49 -6.05
CA GLN A 226 15.39 -12.80 -6.42
C GLN A 226 15.06 -13.89 -5.39
N ALA A 227 15.10 -13.54 -4.10
CA ALA A 227 14.79 -14.48 -3.03
C ALA A 227 13.29 -14.81 -2.95
N GLN A 228 12.42 -14.10 -3.66
CA GLN A 228 10.95 -14.31 -3.71
C GLN A 228 10.32 -14.44 -2.31
N VAL A 229 10.84 -13.66 -1.35
CA VAL A 229 10.42 -13.72 0.06
C VAL A 229 9.06 -13.04 0.25
N ALA A 230 8.75 -12.03 -0.56
CA ALA A 230 7.53 -11.24 -0.44
C ALA A 230 6.45 -11.70 -1.43
N ASN A 231 5.25 -11.95 -0.91
CA ASN A 231 4.03 -12.13 -1.71
C ASN A 231 3.45 -10.79 -2.22
N VAL A 232 3.94 -9.66 -1.71
CA VAL A 232 3.52 -8.29 -2.07
C VAL A 232 4.62 -7.59 -2.87
N GLN A 233 4.23 -6.73 -3.81
CA GLN A 233 5.14 -5.84 -4.54
C GLN A 233 5.74 -4.81 -3.58
N LEU A 234 7.05 -4.92 -3.34
CA LEU A 234 7.82 -3.97 -2.53
C LEU A 234 8.41 -2.89 -3.43
N ASN A 235 8.40 -1.64 -2.97
CA ASN A 235 9.02 -0.52 -3.66
C ASN A 235 10.31 -0.07 -2.93
N LEU A 236 11.15 0.72 -3.60
CA LEU A 236 12.38 1.29 -3.00
C LEU A 236 12.11 2.06 -1.70
N GLY A 237 10.97 2.78 -1.63
CA GLY A 237 10.57 3.50 -0.43
C GLY A 237 10.31 2.59 0.78
N ASP A 238 9.75 1.40 0.54
CA ASP A 238 9.47 0.44 1.60
C ASP A 238 10.77 -0.14 2.15
N ILE A 239 11.71 -0.53 1.29
CA ILE A 239 13.03 -1.05 1.70
C ILE A 239 13.83 0.02 2.45
N ARG A 240 13.76 1.29 2.01
CA ARG A 240 14.42 2.39 2.72
C ARG A 240 13.93 2.51 4.16
N SER A 241 12.62 2.49 4.37
CA SER A 241 12.05 2.54 5.71
C SER A 241 12.50 1.35 6.58
N LEU A 242 12.63 0.16 5.99
CA LEU A 242 13.16 -1.02 6.66
C LEU A 242 14.63 -0.84 7.08
N CYS A 243 15.47 -0.32 6.19
CA CYS A 243 16.87 -0.01 6.50
C CYS A 243 16.98 1.08 7.56
N GLU A 244 16.09 2.07 7.59
CA GLU A 244 16.05 3.09 8.64
C GLU A 244 15.74 2.49 10.02
N VAL A 245 14.81 1.55 10.12
CA VAL A 245 14.54 0.81 11.37
C VAL A 245 15.81 0.09 11.85
N LEU A 246 16.52 -0.60 10.96
CA LEU A 246 17.79 -1.26 11.31
C LEU A 246 18.91 -0.28 11.71
N VAL A 247 18.88 0.96 11.22
CA VAL A 247 19.79 2.02 11.65
C VAL A 247 19.43 2.50 13.06
N TYR A 248 18.14 2.63 13.38
CA TYR A 248 17.72 2.97 14.74
C TYR A 248 18.00 1.87 15.75
N ASP A 249 17.97 0.60 15.33
CA ASP A 249 18.39 -0.55 16.14
C ASP A 249 19.92 -0.69 16.27
N ASP A 250 20.71 0.27 15.74
CA ASP A 250 22.18 0.26 15.71
C ASP A 250 22.79 -0.97 15.01
N LYS A 251 22.01 -1.68 14.20
CA LYS A 251 22.45 -2.85 13.42
C LYS A 251 23.09 -2.43 12.11
N LEU A 252 22.60 -1.35 11.51
CA LEU A 252 23.12 -0.77 10.28
C LEU A 252 23.64 0.66 10.52
N GLU A 253 24.66 1.04 9.77
CA GLU A 253 25.15 2.41 9.69
C GLU A 253 24.97 2.93 8.26
N ARG A 254 24.44 4.15 8.14
CA ARG A 254 24.29 4.82 6.85
C ARG A 254 25.57 5.58 6.51
N VAL A 255 26.29 5.13 5.48
CA VAL A 255 27.55 5.74 5.03
C VAL A 255 27.26 6.94 4.11
N LEU A 256 26.36 6.76 3.14
CA LEU A 256 25.97 7.75 2.12
C LEU A 256 24.46 7.68 1.87
N HIS A 257 23.93 8.52 0.98
CA HIS A 257 22.54 8.39 0.51
C HIS A 257 22.35 7.02 -0.13
N ASP A 258 21.38 6.24 0.35
CA ASP A 258 21.05 4.88 -0.13
C ASP A 258 22.18 3.84 -0.06
N HIS A 259 23.19 4.06 0.78
CA HIS A 259 24.25 3.08 1.02
C HIS A 259 24.39 2.77 2.50
N TYR A 260 24.35 1.47 2.81
CA TYR A 260 24.34 0.94 4.17
C TYR A 260 25.49 -0.03 4.39
N ARG A 261 26.03 -0.05 5.61
CA ARG A 261 27.01 -1.03 6.10
C ARG A 261 26.56 -1.58 7.45
N VAL A 262 26.99 -2.79 7.82
CA VAL A 262 26.69 -3.37 9.14
C VAL A 262 27.68 -2.89 10.19
N THR A 263 27.20 -2.58 11.40
CA THR A 263 28.05 -2.24 12.54
C THR A 263 28.76 -3.49 13.10
N LEU A 264 29.98 -3.33 13.61
CA LEU A 264 30.72 -4.45 14.19
C LEU A 264 29.98 -5.06 15.40
N SER A 265 29.39 -4.21 16.24
CA SER A 265 28.60 -4.62 17.42
C SER A 265 27.47 -5.58 17.06
N SER A 266 26.79 -5.32 15.95
CA SER A 266 25.70 -6.17 15.45
C SER A 266 26.20 -7.56 15.03
N VAL A 267 27.35 -7.63 14.36
CA VAL A 267 27.97 -8.89 13.96
C VAL A 267 28.40 -9.71 15.17
N MET A 268 28.94 -9.04 16.20
CA MET A 268 29.32 -9.69 17.46
C MET A 268 28.10 -10.23 18.21
N GLN A 269 26.99 -9.48 18.25
CA GLN A 269 25.73 -9.92 18.86
C GLN A 269 25.22 -11.24 18.26
N MET A 270 25.29 -11.39 16.93
CA MET A 270 24.86 -12.63 16.26
C MET A 270 25.73 -13.83 16.63
N ASN A 271 27.05 -13.62 16.74
CA ASN A 271 27.99 -14.68 17.06
C ASN A 271 27.98 -15.07 18.54
N GLN A 272 27.76 -14.12 19.46
CA GLN A 272 27.60 -14.42 20.87
C GLN A 272 26.44 -15.39 21.12
N VAL A 273 25.30 -15.20 20.45
CA VAL A 273 24.16 -16.14 20.52
C VAL A 273 24.53 -17.56 20.08
N ALA A 274 25.46 -17.69 19.13
CA ALA A 274 25.97 -19.00 18.68
C ALA A 274 26.99 -19.61 19.66
N SER A 275 27.82 -18.80 20.33
CA SER A 275 28.88 -19.27 21.25
C SER A 275 28.41 -19.59 22.67
N VAL A 276 27.23 -19.12 23.12
CA VAL A 276 26.67 -19.49 24.45
C VAL A 276 26.39 -21.00 24.58
N SER A 277 26.42 -21.75 23.47
CA SER A 277 26.24 -23.21 23.49
C SER A 277 27.49 -24.00 23.94
N GLN A 278 28.65 -23.36 24.07
CA GLN A 278 29.91 -23.99 24.46
C GLN A 278 30.80 -23.02 25.25
N ALA A 279 30.49 -22.80 26.52
CA ALA A 279 31.41 -22.17 27.44
C ALA A 279 31.87 -23.20 28.48
N ASP A 280 32.93 -23.94 28.13
CA ASP A 280 33.83 -24.50 29.13
C ASP A 280 34.83 -23.42 29.54
N ASP A 281 35.17 -23.49 30.81
CA ASP A 281 35.92 -22.58 31.66
C ASP A 281 37.26 -22.05 31.10
N ALA A 282 37.66 -20.90 31.65
CA ALA A 282 38.95 -20.23 31.54
C ALA A 282 39.25 -19.47 30.24
N THR A 283 38.94 -18.17 30.24
CA THR A 283 39.94 -17.06 30.25
C THR A 283 39.21 -15.74 30.07
N ASP A 284 39.07 -14.93 31.12
CA ASP A 284 39.02 -13.47 30.93
C ASP A 284 39.25 -12.73 32.26
N MET A 285 40.46 -12.18 32.40
CA MET A 285 40.84 -11.35 33.56
C MET A 285 40.99 -9.86 33.22
N TYR A 286 40.80 -9.43 31.96
CA TYR A 286 40.94 -8.01 31.59
C TYR A 286 40.15 -7.65 30.33
N ALA A 287 38.84 -7.43 30.45
CA ALA A 287 38.09 -6.61 29.50
C ALA A 287 36.80 -6.12 30.16
N GLU A 288 36.86 -5.04 30.94
CA GLU A 288 35.71 -4.13 31.01
C GLU A 288 35.59 -3.47 29.63
N SER A 289 35.03 -4.20 28.67
CA SER A 289 34.69 -3.67 27.36
C SER A 289 33.50 -2.72 27.54
N GLU A 290 33.78 -1.42 27.55
CA GLU A 290 32.84 -0.28 27.67
C GLU A 290 31.58 -0.35 26.76
N TYR A 291 31.52 -1.30 25.82
CA TYR A 291 30.51 -1.40 24.77
C TYR A 291 29.75 -2.72 24.74
N SER A 292 29.97 -3.66 25.67
CA SER A 292 29.25 -4.94 25.67
C SER A 292 28.14 -4.97 26.71
N ILE A 293 26.89 -4.74 26.30
CA ILE A 293 25.70 -4.93 27.16
C ILE A 293 25.30 -6.41 27.32
N PHE A 294 25.91 -7.31 26.55
CA PHE A 294 25.48 -8.71 26.44
C PHE A 294 26.34 -9.66 27.31
N ASP A 295 27.51 -9.23 27.77
CA ASP A 295 28.37 -9.99 28.68
C ASP A 295 28.00 -9.81 30.16
N PHE A 296 27.02 -8.94 30.46
CA PHE A 296 26.51 -8.75 31.81
C PHE A 296 25.37 -9.76 32.08
N HIS A 297 25.70 -10.82 32.81
CA HIS A 297 24.72 -11.78 33.34
C HIS A 297 24.56 -11.62 34.86
N THR A 298 23.33 -11.32 35.29
CA THR A 298 22.97 -11.27 36.71
C THR A 298 22.76 -12.69 37.25
N VAL A 299 23.67 -13.17 38.08
CA VAL A 299 23.37 -14.26 39.02
C VAL A 299 22.90 -13.61 40.32
N MET A 300 21.59 -13.64 40.60
CA MET A 300 21.12 -13.27 41.93
C MET A 300 21.51 -14.38 42.91
N ALA A 301 22.62 -14.19 43.62
CA ALA A 301 22.81 -14.84 44.92
C ALA A 301 21.96 -14.06 45.95
N PRO A 302 21.13 -14.74 46.77
CA PRO A 302 20.21 -14.06 47.66
C PRO A 302 21.00 -13.29 48.71
N SER A 303 20.72 -11.98 48.79
CA SER A 303 21.09 -11.07 49.87
C SER A 303 22.58 -10.96 50.20
N SER A 304 23.21 -9.91 49.68
CA SER A 304 23.84 -8.83 50.46
C SER A 304 24.81 -8.07 49.56
N MET A 305 24.54 -6.78 49.35
CA MET A 305 25.35 -5.80 48.59
C MET A 305 25.08 -5.73 47.08
N ASP A 306 23.85 -5.40 46.69
CA ASP A 306 23.53 -4.93 45.34
C ASP A 306 24.27 -3.61 45.03
N LYS A 307 25.09 -3.61 43.97
CA LYS A 307 25.66 -2.40 43.35
C LYS A 307 25.12 -2.13 41.95
N GLU A 308 24.05 -2.79 41.52
CA GLU A 308 23.30 -2.41 40.31
C GLU A 308 22.04 -1.59 40.62
N ALA A 309 21.52 -1.67 41.84
CA ALA A 309 20.45 -0.79 42.31
C ALA A 309 20.92 0.66 42.61
N VAL A 310 22.17 1.00 42.31
CA VAL A 310 22.75 2.34 42.56
C VAL A 310 22.45 3.32 41.41
N TYR A 311 22.05 2.84 40.22
CA TYR A 311 21.84 3.73 39.07
C TYR A 311 20.59 4.62 39.14
N PHE A 312 19.67 4.36 40.09
CA PHE A 312 18.44 5.14 40.26
C PHE A 312 18.16 5.60 41.69
N ASP A 313 19.10 5.49 42.62
CA ASP A 313 18.87 6.03 43.96
C ASP A 313 19.24 7.52 44.01
N GLU A 314 18.20 8.33 44.28
CA GLU A 314 18.15 9.78 44.46
C GLU A 314 17.91 10.65 43.22
N TRP A 315 16.74 10.50 42.61
CA TRP A 315 15.90 11.65 42.27
C TRP A 315 14.65 11.66 43.14
N VAL A 316 14.82 12.05 44.40
CA VAL A 316 13.72 12.54 45.24
C VAL A 316 13.96 14.03 45.43
N LEU A 317 13.00 14.83 44.98
CA LEU A 317 12.91 16.29 45.17
C LEU A 317 13.08 16.71 46.63
#